data_AF-A0A3M1XWA8-F1
#
_entry.id   AF-A0A3M1XWA8-F1
#
_cell.length_a   1.000
_cell.length_b   1.000
_cell.length_c   1.000
_cell.angle_alpha   90.00
_cell.angle_beta   90.00
_cell.angle_gamma   90.00
#
_symmetry.space_group_name_H-M   'P 1'
#
loop_
_entity.id
_entity.type
_entity.pdbx_description
1 polymer ?
#
loop_
_entity_poly.entity_id
_entity_poly.type
_entity_poly.pdbx_seq_one_letter_code
_entity_poly.pdbx_strand_id
1 'polypeptide(L)'
;MRIPLLMLLFGLTAFMGPRPIAEDCTYDGHKLYGKIQFVESFPDIKVQVVNSFPDLKVKLVSNFADDCGEWQIVESFPDLKVQIVTSFPDIKIQYVDAFPGMD
;
A
#
# COMPACT_ATOMS: atom_id res chain seq x y z
N MET A 1 -50.38 -19.39 22.25
CA MET A 1 -50.06 -18.77 20.95
C MET A 1 -48.55 -18.56 20.91
N ARG A 2 -47.87 -19.18 19.94
CA ARG A 2 -46.42 -19.21 19.75
C ARG A 2 -45.99 -17.98 18.94
N ILE A 3 -45.00 -17.24 19.40
CA ILE A 3 -44.20 -16.35 18.54
C ILE A 3 -42.73 -16.71 18.83
N PRO A 4 -42.06 -17.49 17.96
CA PRO A 4 -40.62 -17.67 18.10
C PRO A 4 -39.96 -16.38 17.65
N LEU A 5 -39.36 -15.67 18.60
CA LEU A 5 -38.51 -14.52 18.34
C LEU A 5 -37.25 -15.00 17.61
N LEU A 6 -37.34 -15.09 16.29
CA LEU A 6 -36.22 -15.28 15.39
C LEU A 6 -35.34 -14.03 15.50
N MET A 7 -34.36 -14.05 16.40
CA MET A 7 -33.29 -13.06 16.41
C MET A 7 -32.51 -13.24 15.11
N LEU A 8 -32.78 -12.38 14.13
CA LEU A 8 -31.92 -12.15 12.98
C LEU A 8 -30.56 -11.68 13.52
N LEU A 9 -29.60 -12.60 13.58
CA LEU A 9 -28.19 -12.24 13.65
C LEU A 9 -27.83 -11.59 12.31
N PHE A 10 -27.96 -10.27 12.26
CA PHE A 10 -27.37 -9.46 11.21
C PHE A 10 -25.86 -9.62 11.33
N GLY A 11 -25.29 -10.57 10.58
CA GLY A 11 -23.85 -10.78 10.51
C GLY A 11 -23.21 -9.47 10.09
N LEU A 12 -22.38 -8.90 10.98
CA LEU A 12 -21.55 -7.74 10.69
C LEU A 12 -20.53 -8.18 9.63
N THR A 13 -20.90 -8.06 8.36
CA THR A 13 -19.93 -8.13 7.27
C THR A 13 -19.01 -6.92 7.43
N ALA A 14 -17.85 -7.12 8.05
CA ALA A 14 -16.78 -6.14 8.00
C ALA A 14 -16.45 -5.91 6.53
N PHE A 15 -16.72 -4.71 6.03
CA PHE A 15 -16.28 -4.28 4.71
C PHE A 15 -14.75 -4.34 4.71
N MET A 16 -14.17 -5.39 4.12
CA MET A 16 -12.74 -5.50 3.91
C MET A 16 -12.39 -4.68 2.65
N GLY A 17 -12.60 -3.37 2.75
CA GLY A 17 -12.12 -2.43 1.74
C GLY A 17 -10.60 -2.27 1.81
N PRO A 18 -9.99 -1.59 0.82
CA PRO A 18 -8.58 -1.23 0.89
C PRO A 18 -8.33 -0.46 2.19
N ARG A 19 -7.29 -0.86 2.94
CA ARG A 19 -6.91 -0.13 4.14
C ARG A 19 -6.26 1.18 3.72
N PRO A 20 -6.61 2.32 4.32
CA PRO A 20 -5.91 3.57 4.04
C PRO A 20 -4.45 3.46 4.50
N ILE A 21 -3.57 4.23 3.86
CA ILE A 21 -2.21 4.46 4.37
C ILE A 21 -2.32 5.21 5.70
N ALA A 22 -1.58 4.77 6.72
CA ALA A 22 -1.58 5.38 8.04
C ALA A 22 -0.81 6.72 8.04
N GLU A 23 -1.09 7.58 9.02
CA GLU A 23 -0.49 8.93 9.13
C GLU A 23 1.04 8.93 9.20
N ASP A 24 1.65 7.83 9.64
CA ASP A 24 3.10 7.62 9.70
C ASP A 24 3.70 7.06 8.40
N CYS A 25 2.96 7.13 7.28
CA CYS A 25 3.34 6.61 5.97
C CYS A 25 3.62 5.10 5.97
N THR A 26 2.75 4.36 6.67
CA THR A 26 2.79 2.90 6.69
C THR A 26 1.54 2.28 6.08
N TYR A 27 1.71 1.11 5.47
CA TYR A 27 0.62 0.23 5.03
C TYR A 27 0.85 -1.16 5.58
N ASP A 28 -0.13 -1.71 6.29
CA ASP A 28 -0.05 -3.04 6.93
C ASP A 28 1.23 -3.23 7.80
N GLY A 29 1.66 -2.16 8.46
CA GLY A 29 2.87 -2.16 9.30
C GLY A 29 4.19 -1.99 8.54
N HIS A 30 4.15 -1.88 7.22
CA HIS A 30 5.33 -1.61 6.39
C HIS A 30 5.46 -0.13 6.05
N LYS A 31 6.65 0.42 6.21
CA LYS A 31 6.97 1.78 5.75
C LYS A 31 6.93 1.84 4.22
N LEU A 32 6.34 2.89 3.67
CA LEU A 32 6.23 3.09 2.23
C LEU A 32 7.39 3.91 1.63
N TYR A 33 8.56 3.81 2.26
CA TYR A 33 9.79 4.47 1.88
C TYR A 33 10.99 3.65 2.33
N GLY A 34 12.17 3.92 1.77
CA GLY A 34 13.40 3.19 2.07
C GLY A 34 13.91 2.36 0.90
N LYS A 35 14.57 1.25 1.20
CA LYS A 35 15.13 0.35 0.19
C LYS A 35 14.06 -0.59 -0.35
N ILE A 36 13.76 -0.43 -1.63
CA ILE A 36 12.71 -1.18 -2.31
C ILE A 36 13.33 -2.23 -3.22
N GLN A 37 12.84 -3.46 -3.11
CA GLN A 37 13.13 -4.50 -4.09
C GLN A 37 11.85 -4.86 -4.85
N PHE A 38 11.90 -4.80 -6.17
CA PHE A 38 10.82 -5.32 -7.00
C PHE A 38 10.90 -6.84 -7.07
N VAL A 39 9.77 -7.51 -6.85
CA VAL A 39 9.66 -8.98 -6.85
C VAL A 39 8.45 -9.46 -7.62
N GLU A 40 8.55 -10.65 -8.20
CA GLU A 40 7.45 -11.31 -8.92
C GLU A 40 6.60 -12.21 -8.00
N SER A 41 7.10 -12.54 -6.80
CA SER A 41 6.43 -13.45 -5.87
C SER A 41 6.83 -13.15 -4.43
N PHE A 42 5.91 -13.46 -3.51
CA PHE A 42 6.04 -13.16 -2.08
C PHE A 42 6.37 -11.68 -1.78
N PRO A 43 5.60 -10.73 -2.34
CA PRO A 43 5.76 -9.32 -1.98
C PRO A 43 5.24 -9.05 -0.57
N ASP A 44 5.72 -7.97 0.02
CA ASP A 44 5.11 -7.37 1.21
C ASP A 44 3.85 -6.59 0.81
N ILE A 45 3.91 -5.83 -0.29
CA ILE A 45 2.77 -5.10 -0.86
C ILE A 45 2.70 -5.19 -2.40
N LYS A 46 1.50 -5.05 -2.93
CA LYS A 46 1.22 -4.91 -4.37
C LYS A 46 0.87 -3.47 -4.69
N VAL A 47 1.55 -2.90 -5.67
CA VAL A 47 1.29 -1.54 -6.14
C VAL A 47 0.80 -1.52 -7.58
N GLN A 48 -0.12 -0.61 -7.88
CA GLN A 48 -0.46 -0.26 -9.26
C GLN A 48 0.09 1.12 -9.59
N VAL A 49 0.87 1.23 -10.66
CA VAL A 49 1.33 2.53 -11.15
C VAL A 49 0.20 3.23 -11.90
N VAL A 50 -0.13 4.45 -11.52
CA VAL A 50 -1.19 5.27 -12.13
C VAL A 50 -0.69 6.68 -12.43
N ASN A 51 -1.39 7.37 -13.33
CA ASN A 51 -1.07 8.76 -13.70
C ASN A 51 -1.94 9.79 -12.97
N SER A 52 -2.98 9.36 -12.25
CA SER A 52 -3.92 10.24 -11.56
C SER A 52 -4.60 9.48 -10.42
N PHE A 53 -4.96 10.22 -9.36
CA PHE A 53 -5.53 9.68 -8.12
C PHE A 53 -4.67 8.55 -7.50
N PRO A 54 -3.35 8.78 -7.30
CA PRO A 54 -2.54 7.86 -6.51
C PRO A 54 -2.97 7.90 -5.04
N ASP A 55 -2.57 6.88 -4.29
CA ASP A 55 -2.58 6.91 -2.82
C ASP A 55 -1.22 7.41 -2.30
N LEU A 56 -0.14 7.15 -3.04
CA LEU A 56 1.24 7.55 -2.71
C LEU A 56 1.98 8.10 -3.93
N LYS A 57 2.58 9.28 -3.79
CA LYS A 57 3.55 9.82 -4.73
C LYS A 57 4.94 9.30 -4.40
N VAL A 58 5.55 8.61 -5.34
CA VAL A 58 6.85 7.97 -5.20
C VAL A 58 7.91 8.76 -5.96
N LYS A 59 8.98 9.14 -5.26
CA LYS A 59 10.19 9.69 -5.88
C LYS A 59 11.31 8.67 -5.79
N LEU A 60 11.89 8.35 -6.94
CA LEU A 60 13.08 7.50 -6.99
C LEU A 60 14.30 8.32 -6.58
N VAL A 61 15.06 7.81 -5.62
CA VAL A 61 16.28 8.44 -5.12
C VAL A 61 17.45 7.46 -5.19
N SER A 62 18.67 7.99 -5.30
CA SER A 62 19.87 7.16 -5.37
C SER A 62 20.38 6.71 -4.00
N ASN A 63 20.12 7.50 -2.96
CA ASN A 63 20.54 7.26 -1.57
C ASN A 63 19.57 7.97 -0.61
N PHE A 64 19.58 7.59 0.67
CA PHE A 64 18.85 8.26 1.77
C PHE A 64 17.35 8.40 1.50
N ALA A 65 16.69 7.28 1.21
CA ALA A 65 15.25 7.20 1.08
C ALA A 65 14.57 7.21 2.46
N ASP A 66 14.71 8.32 3.20
CA ASP A 66 14.33 8.40 4.61
C ASP A 66 12.94 9.04 4.81
N ASP A 67 12.38 9.67 3.78
CA ASP A 67 11.09 10.34 3.80
C ASP A 67 9.98 9.58 3.06
N CYS A 68 8.73 9.83 3.46
CA CYS A 68 7.54 9.18 2.87
C CYS A 68 7.51 9.26 1.34
N GLY A 69 7.37 8.12 0.68
CA GLY A 69 7.36 8.03 -0.78
C GLY A 69 8.74 8.13 -1.44
N GLU A 70 9.85 8.23 -0.70
CA GLU A 70 11.19 8.12 -1.29
C GLU A 70 11.61 6.65 -1.40
N TRP A 71 11.94 6.23 -2.61
CA TRP A 71 12.26 4.84 -2.92
C TRP A 71 13.68 4.73 -3.48
N GLN A 72 14.54 4.01 -2.76
CA GLN A 72 15.85 3.60 -3.25
C GLN A 72 15.76 2.16 -3.75
N ILE A 73 15.90 1.93 -5.05
CA ILE A 73 15.78 0.58 -5.61
C ILE A 73 17.06 -0.22 -5.35
N VAL A 74 16.91 -1.44 -4.82
CA VAL A 74 18.01 -2.36 -4.48
C VAL A 74 17.70 -3.79 -4.92
N GLU A 75 18.76 -4.59 -5.12
CA GLU A 75 18.64 -6.01 -5.46
C GLU A 75 18.75 -6.94 -4.23
N SER A 76 19.18 -6.43 -3.08
CA SER A 76 19.40 -7.22 -1.85
C SER A 76 19.24 -6.37 -0.60
N PHE A 77 18.85 -7.02 0.49
CA PHE A 77 18.56 -6.39 1.79
C PHE A 77 17.54 -5.23 1.70
N PRO A 78 16.36 -5.46 1.10
CA PRO A 78 15.32 -4.44 1.06
C PRO A 78 14.68 -4.23 2.44
N ASP A 79 14.12 -3.05 2.64
CA ASP A 79 13.19 -2.75 3.73
C ASP A 79 11.76 -3.15 3.33
N LEU A 80 11.44 -3.09 2.02
CA LEU A 80 10.14 -3.43 1.46
C LEU A 80 10.25 -4.14 0.11
N LYS A 81 9.53 -5.25 -0.05
CA LYS A 81 9.35 -5.96 -1.33
C LYS A 81 8.05 -5.55 -1.99
N VAL A 82 8.16 -5.01 -3.20
CA VAL A 82 7.02 -4.50 -3.96
C VAL A 82 6.80 -5.36 -5.19
N GLN A 83 5.55 -5.78 -5.41
CA GLN A 83 5.13 -6.33 -6.70
C GLN A 83 4.31 -5.29 -7.46
N ILE A 84 4.67 -5.03 -8.71
CA ILE A 84 3.87 -4.16 -9.59
C ILE A 84 2.77 -5.02 -10.22
N VAL A 85 1.51 -4.60 -10.07
CA VAL A 85 0.33 -5.28 -10.62
C VAL A 85 -0.55 -4.33 -11.44
N THR A 86 -1.35 -4.89 -12.34
CA THR A 86 -2.31 -4.12 -13.15
C THR A 86 -3.73 -4.13 -12.59
N SER A 87 -4.04 -5.07 -11.69
CA SER A 87 -5.35 -5.26 -11.07
C SER A 87 -5.21 -5.76 -9.63
N PHE A 88 -6.19 -5.42 -8.79
CA PHE A 88 -6.23 -5.75 -7.37
C PHE A 88 -4.95 -5.32 -6.60
N PRO A 89 -4.51 -4.05 -6.74
CA PRO A 89 -3.42 -3.55 -5.92
C PRO A 89 -3.85 -3.33 -4.48
N ASP A 90 -2.86 -3.29 -3.59
CA ASP A 90 -3.04 -2.85 -2.21
C ASP A 90 -3.10 -1.32 -2.15
N ILE A 91 -2.20 -0.64 -2.88
CA ILE A 91 -2.18 0.81 -3.06
C ILE A 91 -1.82 1.21 -4.50
N LYS A 92 -2.20 2.41 -4.92
CA LYS A 92 -1.81 3.03 -6.18
C LYS A 92 -0.67 4.01 -5.95
N ILE A 93 0.35 3.94 -6.81
CA ILE A 93 1.47 4.87 -6.78
C ILE A 93 1.54 5.72 -8.04
N GLN A 94 2.05 6.93 -7.91
CA GLN A 94 2.45 7.77 -9.04
C GLN A 94 3.92 8.15 -8.88
N TYR A 95 4.73 7.93 -9.92
CA TYR A 95 6.11 8.42 -9.91
C TYR A 95 6.14 9.94 -10.11
N VAL A 96 6.93 10.63 -9.29
CA VAL A 96 7.12 12.09 -9.32
C VAL A 96 8.60 12.46 -9.16
N ASP A 97 8.99 13.63 -9.66
CA ASP A 97 10.35 14.16 -9.49
C ASP A 97 10.52 15.01 -8.22
N ALA A 98 9.41 15.51 -7.66
CA ALA A 98 9.39 16.38 -6.48
C ALA A 98 8.12 16.17 -5.66
N PHE A 99 8.19 16.53 -4.37
CA PHE A 99 7.09 16.41 -3.40
C PHE A 99 6.52 14.98 -3.29
N PRO A 100 7.35 13.98 -2.96
CA PRO A 100 6.85 12.65 -2.63
C PRO A 100 6.02 12.69 -1.34
N GLY A 101 5.21 11.66 -1.13
CA GLY A 101 4.37 11.53 0.06
C GLY A 101 2.97 11.01 -0.25
N MET A 102 2.13 10.92 0.77
CA MET A 102 0.71 10.57 0.62
C MET A 102 -0.03 11.65 -0.19
N ASP A 103 -1.00 11.25 -1.01
CA ASP A 103 -1.87 12.14 -1.79
C ASP A 103 -3.25 12.32 -1.14
#